data_AF-A0A6P0T621-F1
#
_entry.id   AF-A0A6P0T621-F1
#
_cell.length_a   1.000
_cell.length_b   1.000
_cell.length_c   1.000
_cell.angle_alpha   90.00
_cell.angle_beta   90.00
_cell.angle_gamma   90.00
#
_symmetry.space_group_name_H-M   'P 1'
#
loop_
_entity.id
_entity.type
_entity.pdbx_description
1 polymer ?
#
loop_
_entity_poly.entity_id
_entity_poly.type
_entity_poly.pdbx_seq_one_letter_code
_entity_poly.pdbx_strand_id
1 'polypeptide(L)'
;FFAIAVAAQLTVFWQYWSRYPKILTISLGFIGVAALGGCIYFILADPQPVLILMAMVVSLTMTLAAWKIKQHNRNFIPILLIGMYITLVLLMSSHSWLWELNEAFPVKPVAALIQEHTAPGDIIYTSFSYQRPSLDFYSDRKVIPQDQNTLKKLWSTQSYLLLDNSTLDALQLPNQVSLGSAEGFTLARGVGVGSGE
;
A
#
# COMPACT_ATOMS: atom_id res chain seq x y z
N PHE A 1 10.77 5.19 -25.20
CA PHE A 1 11.92 4.64 -25.93
C PHE A 1 12.18 3.15 -25.63
N PHE A 2 12.35 2.75 -24.36
CA PHE A 2 12.63 1.35 -24.00
C PHE A 2 11.58 0.32 -24.48
N ALA A 3 10.29 0.58 -24.26
CA ALA A 3 9.22 -0.34 -24.67
C ALA A 3 9.20 -0.62 -26.18
N ILE A 4 9.52 0.39 -27.00
CA ILE A 4 9.61 0.26 -28.47
C ILE A 4 10.82 -0.63 -28.85
N ALA A 5 11.96 -0.47 -28.17
CA ALA A 5 13.14 -1.29 -28.41
C ALA A 5 12.88 -2.77 -28.04
N VAL A 6 12.16 -3.02 -26.93
CA VAL A 6 11.74 -4.37 -26.53
C VAL A 6 10.78 -4.98 -27.56
N ALA A 7 9.79 -4.20 -28.02
CA ALA A 7 8.85 -4.65 -29.03
C ALA A 7 9.55 -5.00 -30.35
N ALA A 8 10.50 -4.18 -30.81
CA ALA A 8 11.27 -4.45 -32.03
C ALA A 8 12.08 -5.76 -31.93
N GLN A 9 12.76 -6.01 -30.81
CA GLN A 9 13.46 -7.28 -30.55
C GLN A 9 12.50 -8.47 -30.52
N LEU A 10 11.31 -8.29 -29.92
CA LEU A 10 10.31 -9.35 -29.86
C LEU A 10 9.78 -9.72 -31.26
N THR A 11 9.62 -8.74 -32.15
CA THR A 11 9.24 -8.97 -33.55
C THR A 11 10.30 -9.77 -34.29
N VAL A 12 11.60 -9.50 -34.07
CA VAL A 12 12.69 -10.29 -34.63
C VAL A 12 12.62 -11.74 -34.16
N PHE A 13 12.37 -11.98 -32.87
CA PHE A 13 12.18 -13.32 -32.31
C PHE A 13 10.93 -14.05 -32.79
N TRP A 14 9.89 -13.30 -33.16
CA TRP A 14 8.68 -13.85 -33.76
C TRP A 14 8.90 -14.27 -35.22
N GLN A 15 9.66 -13.48 -35.97
CA GLN A 15 9.90 -13.67 -37.39
C GLN A 15 11.03 -14.67 -37.69
N TYR A 16 12.07 -14.71 -36.86
CA TYR A 16 13.22 -15.62 -37.02
C TYR A 16 13.24 -16.68 -35.91
N TRP A 17 12.56 -17.80 -36.17
CA TRP A 17 12.34 -18.88 -35.19
C TRP A 17 13.51 -19.85 -35.01
N SER A 18 14.55 -19.71 -35.83
CA SER A 18 15.55 -20.76 -36.01
C SER A 18 16.36 -21.04 -34.73
N ARG A 19 16.79 -20.00 -33.99
CA ARG A 19 17.53 -20.17 -32.72
C ARG A 19 17.30 -19.00 -31.76
N TYR A 20 16.81 -19.32 -30.57
CA TYR A 20 16.76 -18.38 -29.46
C TYR A 20 18.07 -18.39 -28.67
N PRO A 21 18.49 -17.24 -28.10
CA PRO A 21 19.74 -17.16 -27.36
C PRO A 21 19.63 -17.92 -26.03
N LYS A 22 20.62 -18.78 -25.75
CA LYS A 22 20.64 -19.62 -24.53
C LYS A 22 20.57 -18.80 -23.23
N ILE A 23 21.13 -17.58 -23.25
CA ILE A 23 21.10 -16.67 -22.09
C ILE A 23 19.68 -16.37 -21.64
N LEU A 24 18.72 -16.24 -22.58
CA LEU A 24 17.32 -15.94 -22.28
C LEU A 24 16.64 -17.12 -21.59
N THR A 25 16.91 -18.34 -22.05
CA THR A 25 16.41 -19.56 -21.40
C THR A 25 16.95 -19.70 -19.99
N ILE A 26 18.24 -19.44 -19.79
CA ILE A 26 18.90 -19.53 -18.49
C ILE A 26 18.36 -18.45 -17.54
N SER A 27 18.22 -17.20 -18.00
CA SER A 27 17.72 -16.10 -17.16
C SER A 27 16.27 -16.36 -16.72
N LEU A 28 15.40 -16.79 -17.63
CA LEU A 28 14.01 -17.11 -17.29
C LEU A 28 13.93 -18.33 -16.36
N GLY A 29 14.72 -19.37 -16.59
CA GLY A 29 14.80 -20.52 -15.69
C GLY A 29 15.26 -20.13 -14.29
N PHE A 30 16.28 -19.27 -14.19
CA PHE A 30 16.77 -18.75 -12.92
C PHE A 30 15.70 -17.95 -12.16
N ILE A 31 15.00 -17.04 -12.85
CA ILE A 31 13.88 -16.28 -12.24
C ILE A 31 12.78 -17.22 -11.75
N GLY A 32 12.46 -18.27 -12.52
CA GLY A 32 11.47 -19.29 -12.11
C GLY A 32 11.86 -19.98 -10.80
N VAL A 33 13.13 -20.40 -10.67
CA VAL A 33 13.65 -21.03 -9.43
C VAL A 33 13.69 -20.02 -8.28
N ALA A 34 14.11 -18.78 -8.52
CA ALA A 34 14.12 -17.74 -7.51
C ALA A 34 12.70 -17.45 -6.97
N ALA A 35 11.69 -17.44 -7.85
CA ALA A 35 10.30 -17.26 -7.47
C ALA A 35 9.78 -18.44 -6.61
N LEU A 36 10.21 -19.68 -6.86
CA LEU A 36 9.93 -20.81 -5.96
C LEU A 36 10.56 -20.62 -4.57
N GLY A 37 11.79 -20.11 -4.52
CA GLY A 37 12.42 -19.72 -3.26
C GLY A 37 11.58 -18.69 -2.50
N GLY A 38 11.03 -17.71 -3.22
CA GLY A 38 10.07 -16.75 -2.68
C GLY A 38 8.81 -17.42 -2.11
N CYS A 39 8.22 -18.39 -2.81
CA CYS A 39 7.09 -19.15 -2.27
C CYS A 39 7.42 -19.82 -0.93
N ILE A 40 8.55 -20.52 -0.85
CA ILE A 40 8.99 -21.22 0.37
C ILE A 40 9.20 -20.22 1.51
N TYR A 41 9.84 -19.09 1.22
CA TYR A 41 10.05 -18.03 2.20
C TYR A 41 8.72 -17.51 2.77
N PHE A 42 7.75 -17.15 1.91
CA PHE A 42 6.45 -16.66 2.38
C PHE A 42 5.63 -17.72 3.13
N ILE A 43 5.78 -19.00 2.80
CA ILE A 43 5.11 -20.07 3.56
C ILE A 43 5.68 -20.18 4.99
N LEU A 44 6.98 -19.96 5.16
CA LEU A 44 7.67 -20.18 6.44
C LEU A 44 7.74 -18.92 7.33
N ALA A 45 7.92 -17.75 6.75
CA ALA A 45 8.20 -16.52 7.49
C ALA A 45 6.95 -15.68 7.76
N ASP A 46 6.13 -15.44 6.73
CA ASP A 46 4.90 -14.64 6.82
C ASP A 46 3.89 -15.09 5.76
N PRO A 47 2.92 -15.96 6.13
CA PRO A 47 1.95 -16.55 5.21
C PRO A 47 1.00 -15.51 4.63
N GLN A 48 1.41 -14.90 3.52
CA GLN A 48 0.56 -13.99 2.73
C GLN A 48 0.04 -14.73 1.48
N PRO A 49 -1.22 -15.21 1.47
CA PRO A 49 -1.71 -16.12 0.42
C PRO A 49 -1.62 -15.54 -0.99
N VAL A 50 -1.87 -14.23 -1.12
CA VAL A 50 -1.80 -13.53 -2.42
C VAL A 50 -0.35 -13.47 -2.94
N LEU A 51 0.65 -13.29 -2.06
CA LEU A 51 2.07 -13.23 -2.45
C LEU A 51 2.60 -14.62 -2.83
N ILE A 52 2.19 -15.65 -2.09
CA ILE A 52 2.49 -17.05 -2.43
C ILE A 52 1.89 -17.37 -3.81
N LEU A 53 0.63 -16.99 -4.05
CA LEU A 53 -0.02 -17.17 -5.35
C LEU A 53 0.70 -16.42 -6.48
N MET A 54 1.10 -15.17 -6.24
CA MET A 54 1.90 -14.40 -7.21
C MET A 54 3.22 -15.10 -7.54
N ALA A 55 3.97 -15.52 -6.52
CA ALA A 55 5.24 -16.21 -6.70
C ALA A 55 5.07 -17.55 -7.44
N MET A 56 3.99 -18.29 -7.19
CA MET A 56 3.64 -19.49 -7.95
C MET A 56 3.35 -19.17 -9.42
N VAL A 57 2.55 -18.14 -9.71
CA VAL A 57 2.24 -17.72 -11.10
C VAL A 57 3.51 -17.28 -11.84
N VAL A 58 4.39 -16.50 -11.18
CA VAL A 58 5.67 -16.09 -11.75
C VAL A 58 6.55 -17.31 -12.03
N SER A 59 6.72 -18.19 -11.05
CA SER A 59 7.50 -19.42 -11.21
C SER A 59 7.02 -20.26 -12.39
N LEU A 60 5.71 -20.52 -12.47
CA LEU A 60 5.11 -21.30 -13.54
C LEU A 60 5.30 -20.62 -14.89
N THR A 61 5.03 -19.32 -14.98
CA THR A 61 5.16 -18.54 -16.23
C THR A 61 6.59 -18.57 -16.74
N MET A 62 7.57 -18.29 -15.87
CA MET A 62 8.99 -18.21 -16.25
C MET A 62 9.54 -19.58 -16.63
N THR A 63 9.14 -20.64 -15.92
CA THR A 63 9.53 -22.03 -16.22
C THR A 63 8.93 -22.51 -17.54
N LEU A 64 7.62 -22.28 -17.77
CA LEU A 64 6.96 -22.64 -19.03
C LEU A 64 7.52 -21.85 -20.21
N ALA A 65 7.80 -20.56 -20.04
CA ALA A 65 8.43 -19.75 -21.06
C ALA A 65 9.84 -20.27 -21.40
N ALA A 66 10.68 -20.54 -20.40
CA ALA A 66 12.00 -21.14 -20.62
C ALA A 66 11.92 -22.49 -21.35
N TRP A 67 10.97 -23.34 -20.96
CA TRP A 67 10.74 -24.63 -21.61
C TRP A 67 10.31 -24.48 -23.08
N LYS A 68 9.41 -23.53 -23.38
CA LYS A 68 8.97 -23.26 -24.76
C LYS A 68 10.07 -22.64 -25.61
N ILE A 69 10.93 -21.79 -25.06
CA ILE A 69 12.11 -21.28 -25.76
C ILE A 69 13.07 -22.43 -26.11
N LYS A 70 13.29 -23.38 -25.18
CA LYS A 70 14.10 -24.58 -25.43
C LYS A 70 13.53 -25.47 -26.55
N GLN A 71 12.21 -25.51 -26.69
CA GLN A 71 11.51 -26.18 -27.79
C GLN A 71 11.50 -25.38 -29.10
N HIS A 72 12.18 -24.23 -29.15
CA HIS A 72 12.09 -23.28 -30.25
C HIS A 72 10.65 -22.85 -30.57
N ASN A 73 9.78 -22.73 -29.55
CA ASN A 73 8.37 -22.46 -29.73
C ASN A 73 7.95 -21.02 -29.32
N ARG A 74 7.48 -20.18 -30.27
CA ARG A 74 6.95 -18.80 -30.11
C ARG A 74 5.88 -18.65 -29.05
N ASN A 75 5.21 -19.74 -28.67
CA ASN A 75 4.19 -19.69 -27.62
C ASN A 75 4.75 -19.19 -26.28
N PHE A 76 6.08 -19.12 -26.10
CA PHE A 76 6.67 -18.46 -24.94
C PHE A 76 6.27 -16.97 -24.80
N ILE A 77 6.04 -16.27 -25.91
CA ILE A 77 5.68 -14.84 -25.92
C ILE A 77 4.30 -14.59 -25.32
N PRO A 78 3.21 -15.22 -25.82
CA PRO A 78 1.89 -15.06 -25.20
C PRO A 78 1.86 -15.60 -23.76
N ILE A 79 2.63 -16.66 -23.44
CA ILE A 79 2.75 -17.16 -22.06
C ILE A 79 3.32 -16.08 -21.14
N LEU A 80 4.43 -15.43 -21.54
CA LEU A 80 5.03 -14.35 -20.77
C LEU A 80 4.08 -13.18 -20.59
N LEU A 81 3.40 -12.73 -21.66
CA LEU A 81 2.46 -11.62 -21.58
C LEU A 81 1.32 -11.93 -20.62
N ILE A 82 0.63 -13.05 -20.81
CA ILE A 82 -0.50 -13.45 -19.98
C ILE A 82 -0.06 -13.61 -18.52
N GLY A 83 1.03 -14.31 -18.27
CA GLY A 83 1.54 -14.52 -16.92
C GLY A 83 1.91 -13.20 -16.23
N MET A 84 2.57 -12.27 -16.93
CA MET A 84 2.88 -10.95 -16.38
C MET A 84 1.63 -10.13 -16.06
N TYR A 85 0.60 -10.16 -16.91
CA TYR A 85 -0.67 -9.49 -16.62
C TYR A 85 -1.40 -10.12 -15.43
N ILE A 86 -1.42 -11.46 -15.32
CA ILE A 86 -2.01 -12.13 -14.15
C ILE A 86 -1.25 -11.74 -12.88
N THR A 87 0.08 -11.77 -12.89
CA THR A 87 0.89 -11.34 -11.75
C THR A 87 0.61 -9.88 -11.39
N LEU A 88 0.48 -9.00 -12.38
CA LEU A 88 0.16 -7.59 -12.14
C LEU A 88 -1.24 -7.40 -11.52
N VAL A 89 -2.25 -8.14 -12.00
CA VAL A 89 -3.60 -8.10 -11.41
C VAL A 89 -3.59 -8.58 -9.96
N LEU A 90 -2.84 -9.64 -9.68
CA LEU A 90 -2.66 -10.14 -8.31
C LEU A 90 -1.94 -9.10 -7.43
N LEU A 91 -0.93 -8.40 -7.95
CA LEU A 91 -0.22 -7.34 -7.23
C LEU A 91 -1.17 -6.18 -6.89
N MET A 92 -1.94 -5.71 -7.88
CA MET A 92 -2.91 -4.62 -7.68
C MET A 92 -4.06 -4.99 -6.74
N SER A 93 -4.41 -6.29 -6.67
CA SER A 93 -5.39 -6.82 -5.72
C SER A 93 -4.81 -7.05 -4.32
N SER A 94 -3.48 -6.97 -4.16
CA SER A 94 -2.81 -7.23 -2.89
C SER A 94 -2.67 -5.98 -2.03
N HIS A 95 -2.64 -6.16 -0.71
CA HIS A 95 -2.34 -5.08 0.24
C HIS A 95 -0.90 -4.56 0.11
N SER A 96 0.01 -5.35 -0.47
CA SER A 96 1.42 -5.02 -0.63
C SER A 96 1.68 -3.90 -1.65
N TRP A 97 0.72 -3.62 -2.54
CA TRP A 97 0.81 -2.47 -3.46
C TRP A 97 0.54 -1.13 -2.75
N LEU A 98 -0.23 -1.13 -1.65
CA LEU A 98 -0.65 0.07 -0.92
C LEU A 98 0.43 0.57 0.06
N TRP A 99 1.71 0.45 -0.31
CA TRP A 99 2.84 0.74 0.56
C TRP A 99 2.83 2.18 1.10
N GLU A 100 2.39 3.17 0.31
CA GLU A 100 2.30 4.59 0.71
C GLU A 100 1.19 4.85 1.75
N LEU A 101 0.11 4.07 1.73
CA LEU A 101 -1.00 4.21 2.67
C LEU A 101 -0.70 3.62 4.05
N ASN A 102 0.26 2.70 4.14
CA ASN A 102 0.57 1.93 5.34
C ASN A 102 1.88 2.35 6.02
N GLU A 103 2.49 3.46 5.60
CA GLU A 103 3.84 3.87 6.01
C GLU A 103 3.97 4.25 7.50
N ALA A 104 2.87 4.66 8.14
CA ALA A 104 2.84 4.97 9.58
C ALA A 104 1.63 4.34 10.28
N PHE A 105 0.44 4.53 9.70
CA PHE A 105 -0.81 3.91 10.15
C PHE A 105 -1.78 3.81 8.97
N PRO A 106 -2.73 2.85 9.00
CA PRO A 106 -3.76 2.74 7.98
C PRO A 106 -4.63 4.01 7.94
N VAL A 107 -4.63 4.72 6.81
CA VAL A 107 -5.37 5.99 6.68
C VAL A 107 -6.88 5.80 6.71
N LYS A 108 -7.39 4.72 6.11
CA LYS A 108 -8.84 4.54 5.92
C LYS A 108 -9.62 4.45 7.24
N PRO A 109 -9.21 3.65 8.24
CA PRO A 109 -9.90 3.60 9.53
C PRO A 109 -9.88 4.95 10.26
N VAL A 110 -8.74 5.66 10.23
CA VAL A 110 -8.60 6.96 10.89
C VAL A 110 -9.44 8.03 10.16
N ALA A 111 -9.47 8.01 8.83
CA ALA A 111 -10.32 8.89 8.04
C ALA A 111 -11.81 8.65 8.32
N ALA A 112 -12.23 7.38 8.40
CA ALA A 112 -13.61 7.01 8.74
C ALA A 112 -14.01 7.51 10.14
N LEU A 113 -13.13 7.34 11.14
CA LEU A 113 -13.34 7.88 12.49
C LEU A 113 -13.60 9.39 12.47
N ILE A 114 -12.82 10.15 11.68
CA ILE A 114 -13.02 11.58 11.50
C ILE A 114 -14.37 11.86 10.84
N GLN A 115 -14.71 11.13 9.77
CA GLN A 115 -15.95 11.33 9.02
C GLN A 115 -17.21 11.14 9.86
N GLU A 116 -17.21 10.13 10.73
CA GLU A 116 -18.35 9.78 11.57
C GLU A 116 -18.69 10.85 12.62
N HIS A 117 -17.70 11.66 13.03
CA HIS A 117 -17.83 12.54 14.21
C HIS A 117 -17.66 14.04 13.92
N THR A 118 -17.39 14.42 12.68
CA THR A 118 -17.19 15.82 12.26
C THR A 118 -18.01 16.13 11.01
N ALA A 119 -18.15 17.41 10.63
CA ALA A 119 -18.81 17.80 9.39
C ALA A 119 -17.79 17.92 8.23
N PRO A 120 -18.22 17.79 6.95
CA PRO A 120 -17.35 18.07 5.81
C PRO A 120 -16.78 19.49 5.86
N GLY A 121 -15.47 19.62 5.61
CA GLY A 121 -14.77 20.91 5.65
C GLY A 121 -14.27 21.36 7.03
N ASP A 122 -14.59 20.63 8.11
CA ASP A 122 -14.01 20.89 9.43
C ASP A 122 -12.47 20.77 9.41
N ILE A 123 -11.81 21.55 10.27
CA ILE A 123 -10.37 21.49 10.48
C ILE A 123 -10.10 20.61 11.70
N ILE A 124 -9.30 19.57 11.49
CA ILE A 124 -8.84 18.67 12.53
C ILE A 124 -7.37 18.97 12.78
N TYR A 125 -6.98 19.14 14.05
CA TYR A 125 -5.58 19.30 14.41
C TYR A 125 -5.04 17.97 14.93
N THR A 126 -3.85 17.57 14.50
CA THR A 126 -3.28 16.28 14.89
C THR A 126 -1.94 16.40 15.60
N SER A 127 -1.65 15.47 16.51
CA SER A 127 -0.31 15.30 17.09
C SER A 127 0.65 14.55 16.19
N PHE A 128 0.18 14.02 15.06
CA PHE A 128 1.05 13.34 14.10
C PHE A 128 2.07 14.32 13.49
N SER A 129 3.29 13.83 13.25
CA SER A 129 4.47 14.67 13.03
C SER A 129 4.51 15.42 11.69
N TYR A 130 3.71 15.01 10.71
CA TYR A 130 3.64 15.64 9.39
C TYR A 130 2.25 15.52 8.79
N GLN A 131 1.93 16.41 7.84
CA GLN A 131 0.66 16.38 7.13
C GLN A 131 0.61 15.17 6.18
N ARG A 132 -0.50 14.43 6.20
CA ARG A 132 -0.75 13.32 5.25
C ARG A 132 -1.88 13.70 4.30
N PRO A 133 -1.60 14.07 3.03
CA PRO A 133 -2.63 14.44 2.05
C PRO A 133 -3.69 13.35 1.82
N SER A 134 -3.32 12.08 2.00
CA SER A 134 -4.25 10.96 1.93
C SER A 134 -5.30 11.02 3.04
N LEU A 135 -4.94 11.46 4.26
CA LEU A 135 -5.90 11.61 5.35
C LEU A 135 -6.87 12.76 5.08
N ASP A 136 -6.38 13.86 4.50
CA ASP A 136 -7.23 14.98 4.07
C ASP A 136 -8.25 14.50 3.02
N PHE A 137 -7.78 13.79 2.00
CA PHE A 137 -8.60 13.29 0.91
C PHE A 137 -9.65 12.28 1.37
N TYR A 138 -9.25 11.26 2.14
CA TYR A 138 -10.17 10.22 2.59
C TYR A 138 -11.10 10.69 3.69
N SER A 139 -10.76 11.74 4.45
CA SER A 139 -11.66 12.28 5.46
C SER A 139 -12.57 13.38 4.91
N ASP A 140 -12.25 14.04 3.79
CA ASP A 140 -12.92 15.27 3.33
C ASP A 140 -12.87 16.40 4.38
N ARG A 141 -11.83 16.38 5.22
CA ARG A 141 -11.48 17.39 6.23
C ARG A 141 -10.03 17.79 6.02
N LYS A 142 -9.62 18.95 6.54
CA LYS A 142 -8.19 19.30 6.58
C LYS A 142 -7.59 18.85 7.90
N VAL A 143 -6.56 18.01 7.86
CA VAL A 143 -5.84 17.52 9.03
C VAL A 143 -4.49 18.20 9.14
N ILE A 144 -4.33 19.09 10.12
CA ILE A 144 -3.16 19.96 10.27
C ILE A 144 -2.32 19.48 11.47
N PRO A 145 -1.04 19.11 11.27
CA PRO A 145 -0.16 18.75 12.39
C PRO A 145 0.18 19.97 13.24
N GLN A 146 0.18 19.81 14.56
CA GLN A 146 0.53 20.86 15.52
C GLN A 146 1.36 20.30 16.66
N ASP A 147 2.18 21.15 17.28
CA ASP A 147 2.95 20.79 18.47
C ASP A 147 2.05 20.68 19.72
N GLN A 148 2.53 19.98 20.74
CA GLN A 148 1.76 19.72 21.97
C GLN A 148 1.28 21.00 22.68
N ASN A 149 2.08 22.07 22.68
CA ASN A 149 1.69 23.32 23.34
C ASN A 149 0.54 23.99 22.58
N THR A 150 0.58 23.95 21.25
CA THR A 150 -0.50 24.48 20.39
C THR A 150 -1.76 23.63 20.49
N LEU A 151 -1.64 22.30 20.49
CA LEU A 151 -2.78 21.39 20.68
C LEU A 151 -3.48 21.63 22.02
N LYS A 152 -2.72 21.87 23.10
CA LYS A 152 -3.28 22.20 24.42
C LYS A 152 -4.06 23.52 24.42
N LYS A 153 -3.62 24.52 23.67
CA LYS A 153 -4.37 25.79 23.50
C LYS A 153 -5.65 25.58 22.69
N LEU A 154 -5.57 24.80 21.61
CA LEU A 154 -6.71 24.48 20.74
C LEU A 154 -7.77 23.62 21.43
N TRP A 155 -7.37 22.82 22.43
CA TRP A 155 -8.31 22.10 23.30
C TRP A 155 -9.28 23.05 24.01
N SER A 156 -8.81 24.22 24.45
CA SER A 156 -9.67 25.20 25.12
C SER A 156 -10.65 25.92 24.18
N THR A 157 -10.50 25.80 22.86
CA THR A 157 -11.27 26.53 21.84
C THR A 157 -12.28 25.66 21.09
N GLN A 158 -12.74 24.55 21.67
CA GLN A 158 -13.71 23.63 21.06
C GLN A 158 -13.29 22.98 19.72
N SER A 159 -11.98 22.95 19.44
CA SER A 159 -11.47 22.35 18.21
C SER A 159 -11.45 20.82 18.27
N TYR A 160 -11.51 20.19 17.09
CA TYR A 160 -11.34 18.75 16.94
C TYR A 160 -9.86 18.38 16.90
N LEU A 161 -9.48 17.41 17.71
CA LEU A 161 -8.10 17.01 17.92
C LEU A 161 -7.96 15.50 17.71
N LEU A 162 -7.06 15.11 16.81
CA LEU A 162 -6.69 13.73 16.55
C LEU A 162 -5.34 13.45 17.21
N LEU A 163 -5.38 12.80 18.38
CA LEU A 163 -4.22 12.60 19.24
C LEU A 163 -3.76 11.15 19.19
N ASP A 164 -2.45 10.93 19.05
CA ASP A 164 -1.85 9.63 19.30
C ASP A 164 -1.88 9.32 20.82
N ASN A 165 -1.81 8.04 21.17
CA ASN A 165 -1.88 7.59 22.56
C ASN A 165 -0.82 8.23 23.46
N SER A 166 0.40 8.43 22.96
CA SER A 166 1.50 9.00 23.76
C SER A 166 1.28 10.48 24.10
N THR A 167 0.74 11.23 23.14
CA THR A 167 0.39 12.64 23.30
C THR A 167 -0.86 12.80 24.17
N LEU A 168 -1.82 11.88 24.06
CA LEU A 168 -3.00 11.85 24.93
C LEU A 168 -2.61 11.68 26.40
N ASP A 169 -1.73 10.72 26.69
CA ASP A 169 -1.23 10.47 28.05
C ASP A 169 -0.39 11.65 28.58
N ALA A 170 0.44 12.26 27.73
CA ALA A 170 1.28 13.39 28.10
C ALA A 170 0.49 14.67 28.40
N LEU A 171 -0.60 14.91 27.66
CA LEU A 171 -1.38 16.15 27.80
C LEU A 171 -2.34 16.14 29.00
N GLN A 172 -2.69 14.96 29.54
CA GLN A 172 -3.60 14.77 30.70
C GLN A 172 -4.83 15.69 30.64
N LEU A 173 -5.55 15.65 29.53
CA LEU A 173 -6.64 16.59 29.24
C LEU A 173 -7.85 16.33 30.17
N PRO A 174 -8.27 17.30 31.01
CA PRO A 174 -9.45 17.13 31.87
C PRO A 174 -10.74 17.15 31.04
N ASN A 175 -11.75 16.37 31.44
CA ASN A 175 -13.04 16.22 30.74
C ASN A 175 -12.90 15.81 29.26
N GLN A 176 -12.15 14.74 28.99
CA GLN A 176 -12.03 14.18 27.65
C GLN A 176 -13.37 13.66 27.14
N VAL A 177 -13.99 14.38 26.20
CA VAL A 177 -15.03 13.80 25.34
C VAL A 177 -14.31 13.09 24.20
N SER A 178 -13.97 11.83 24.43
CA SER A 178 -13.46 10.94 23.39
C SER A 178 -14.62 10.59 22.46
N LEU A 179 -14.49 10.95 21.18
CA LEU A 179 -15.47 10.65 20.15
C LEU A 179 -15.25 9.24 19.60
N GLY A 180 -14.01 8.75 19.62
CA GLY A 180 -13.67 7.37 19.31
C GLY A 180 -12.17 7.18 19.08
N SER A 181 -11.76 5.94 18.82
CA SER A 181 -10.35 5.58 18.58
C SER A 181 -10.20 4.62 17.40
N ALA A 182 -9.12 4.78 16.62
CA ALA A 182 -8.76 3.91 15.51
C ALA A 182 -7.23 3.91 15.31
N GLU A 183 -6.62 2.73 15.12
CA GLU A 183 -5.21 2.57 14.75
C GLU A 183 -4.20 3.36 15.63
N GLY A 184 -4.46 3.44 16.94
CA GLY A 184 -3.58 4.15 17.89
C GLY A 184 -3.80 5.67 17.98
N PHE A 185 -4.83 6.18 17.31
CA PHE A 185 -5.30 7.56 17.44
C PHE A 185 -6.65 7.62 18.13
N THR A 186 -6.85 8.69 18.90
CA THR A 186 -8.11 9.06 19.52
C THR A 186 -8.56 10.41 18.99
N LEU A 187 -9.79 10.46 18.48
CA LEU A 187 -10.44 11.71 18.13
C LEU A 187 -11.16 12.26 19.36
N ALA A 188 -10.81 13.48 19.73
CA ALA A 188 -11.38 14.16 20.88
C ALA A 188 -11.80 15.58 20.51
N ARG A 189 -12.80 16.10 21.23
CA ARG A 189 -13.27 17.48 21.06
C ARG A 189 -13.05 18.25 22.35
N GLY A 190 -12.46 19.43 22.21
CA GLY A 190 -12.37 20.38 23.32
C GLY A 190 -13.75 20.77 23.82
N VAL A 191 -13.97 20.70 25.14
CA VAL A 191 -15.17 21.28 25.75
C VAL A 191 -14.82 22.73 26.09
N GLY A 192 -15.31 23.66 25.29
CA GLY A 192 -15.22 25.09 25.61
C GLY A 192 -15.88 25.33 26.95
N VAL A 193 -15.24 26.13 27.79
CA VAL A 193 -15.81 26.52 29.08
C VAL A 193 -17.14 27.25 28.81
N GLY A 194 -18.27 26.56 29.03
CA GLY A 194 -19.61 27.16 29.12
C GLY A 194 -20.68 26.60 28.17
N SER A 195 -21.48 25.67 28.68
CA SER A 195 -22.95 25.73 28.57
C SER A 195 -23.56 24.89 29.70
N GLY A 196 -23.30 25.34 30.94
CA GLY A 196 -24.20 25.08 32.04
C GLY A 196 -25.22 26.21 32.02
N GLU A 197 -26.38 25.95 31.44
CA GLU A 197 -27.65 26.56 31.80
C GLU A 197 -28.65 25.43 32.03
#